data_AF-A0A372GPG0-F1
#
_entry.id   AF-A0A372GPG0-F1
#
_cell.length_a   1.000
_cell.length_b   1.000
_cell.length_c   1.000
_cell.angle_alpha   90.00
_cell.angle_beta   90.00
_cell.angle_gamma   90.00
#
_symmetry.space_group_name_H-M   'P 1'
#
loop_
_entity.id
_entity.type
_entity.pdbx_description
1 polymer ?
#
loop_
_entity_poly.entity_id
_entity_poly.type
_entity_poly.pdbx_seq_one_letter_code
_entity_poly.pdbx_strand_id
1 'polypeptide(L)'
;MWAVLPLVIAPFYGRKATVAGAVGQVAAGAVLVLAPGGVFVLMGATVVAFGVLLARCGQGRVGTLARRLHASYVVPGDLDAATSALLGRAQRAIKAVLTAEVTRDGLLDDLRNAVMLPAQEWDIAQTLREISRLSEEQRTARQAGHNADLAQVMGPQAKALKLATASVTERIEAIERYAEQVKAADRALLQWKTLQRLADNNDAYGELLARTVRDELAIAEIDGLTDEARQVEEALRRSVEKARRTGLTLLPGGLAEAG
;
A
#
# COMPACT_ATOMS: atom_id res chain seq x y z
N MET A 1 -23.67 15.83 37.54
CA MET A 1 -23.63 16.38 36.17
C MET A 1 -22.25 16.17 35.53
N TRP A 2 -21.76 14.91 35.49
CA TRP A 2 -20.42 14.56 34.94
C TRP A 2 -20.42 13.21 34.20
N ALA A 3 -21.59 12.75 33.72
CA ALA A 3 -21.78 11.43 33.10
C ALA A 3 -21.62 11.43 31.56
N VAL A 4 -21.22 12.55 30.95
CA VAL A 4 -21.33 12.72 29.48
C VAL A 4 -19.98 12.71 28.75
N LEU A 5 -18.86 12.59 29.46
CA LEU A 5 -17.53 12.66 28.82
C LEU A 5 -17.24 11.56 27.77
N PRO A 6 -17.81 10.34 27.79
CA PRO A 6 -17.52 9.35 26.73
C PRO A 6 -18.43 9.45 25.51
N LEU A 7 -19.52 10.25 25.56
CA LEU A 7 -20.45 10.35 24.43
C LEU A 7 -19.90 11.21 23.29
N VAL A 8 -18.98 12.14 23.59
CA VAL A 8 -18.42 13.09 22.61
C VAL A 8 -17.27 12.48 21.80
N ILE A 9 -16.65 11.39 22.28
CA ILE A 9 -15.48 10.75 21.63
C ILE A 9 -15.89 9.51 20.80
N ALA A 10 -17.17 9.11 20.88
CA ALA A 10 -17.71 7.94 20.20
C ALA A 10 -17.64 7.94 18.66
N PRO A 11 -17.65 9.07 17.91
CA PRO A 11 -17.66 8.96 16.44
C PRO A 11 -16.27 8.66 15.83
N PHE A 12 -15.17 8.72 16.61
CA PHE A 12 -13.81 8.51 16.10
C PHE A 12 -13.24 7.10 16.33
N TYR A 13 -13.92 6.25 17.08
CA TYR A 13 -13.43 4.90 17.40
C TYR A 13 -14.44 3.82 16.98
N GLY A 14 -13.99 2.92 16.11
CA GLY A 14 -14.82 1.90 15.48
C GLY A 14 -15.63 1.04 16.47
N ARG A 15 -16.74 0.50 15.97
CA ARG A 15 -17.84 -0.22 16.66
C ARG A 15 -17.44 -1.28 17.71
N LYS A 16 -16.18 -1.74 17.72
CA LYS A 16 -15.64 -2.67 18.73
C LYS A 16 -15.22 -1.98 20.04
N ALA A 17 -14.80 -0.72 19.98
CA ALA A 17 -14.39 0.07 21.15
C ALA A 17 -15.58 0.54 22.00
N THR A 18 -16.71 0.84 21.36
CA THR A 18 -17.95 1.24 22.04
C THR A 18 -18.59 0.10 22.82
N VAL A 19 -18.53 -1.14 22.31
CA VAL A 19 -19.02 -2.33 23.01
C VAL A 19 -18.15 -2.66 24.23
N ALA A 20 -16.82 -2.55 24.09
CA ALA A 20 -15.90 -2.77 25.21
C ALA A 20 -16.10 -1.74 26.35
N GLY A 21 -16.36 -0.48 25.99
CA GLY A 21 -16.68 0.57 26.96
C GLY A 21 -17.99 0.35 27.71
N ALA A 22 -19.05 -0.11 27.00
CA ALA A 22 -20.35 -0.38 27.61
C ALA A 22 -20.32 -1.56 28.59
N VAL A 23 -19.60 -2.65 28.27
CA VAL A 23 -19.47 -3.82 29.15
C VAL A 23 -18.72 -3.45 30.44
N GLY A 24 -17.70 -2.58 30.35
CA GLY A 24 -16.97 -2.08 31.53
C GLY A 24 -17.86 -1.28 32.50
N GLN A 25 -18.85 -0.54 31.99
CA GLN A 25 -19.74 0.27 32.82
C GLN A 25 -20.77 -0.56 33.61
N VAL A 26 -21.29 -1.64 33.02
CA VAL A 26 -22.24 -2.54 33.71
C VAL A 26 -21.55 -3.28 34.86
N ALA A 27 -20.30 -3.70 34.66
CA ALA A 27 -19.50 -4.34 35.71
C ALA A 27 -19.16 -3.38 36.87
N ALA A 28 -18.88 -2.11 36.57
CA ALA A 28 -18.59 -1.10 37.60
C ALA A 28 -19.82 -0.74 38.44
N GLY A 29 -21.02 -0.71 37.84
CA GLY A 29 -22.27 -0.47 38.57
C GLY A 29 -22.63 -1.58 39.55
N ALA A 30 -22.39 -2.85 39.17
CA ALA A 30 -22.70 -4.00 40.01
C ALA A 30 -21.84 -4.07 41.28
N VAL A 31 -20.58 -3.60 41.23
CA VAL A 31 -19.68 -3.64 42.40
C VAL A 31 -19.95 -2.52 43.41
N LEU A 32 -20.60 -1.42 42.99
CA LEU A 32 -20.97 -0.30 43.85
C LEU A 32 -22.00 -0.68 44.94
N VAL A 33 -22.79 -1.73 44.70
CA VAL A 33 -23.86 -2.17 45.62
C VAL A 33 -23.33 -3.05 46.76
N LEU A 34 -22.17 -3.70 46.61
CA LEU A 34 -21.73 -4.75 47.54
C LEU A 34 -20.66 -4.34 48.57
N ALA A 35 -19.95 -3.22 48.39
CA ALA A 35 -18.86 -2.85 49.30
C ALA A 35 -18.61 -1.33 49.36
N PRO A 36 -19.08 -0.61 50.41
CA PRO A 36 -18.97 0.85 50.50
C PRO A 36 -17.53 1.37 50.69
N GLY A 37 -16.54 0.47 50.91
CA GLY A 37 -15.12 0.80 50.94
C GLY A 37 -14.33 0.45 49.66
N GLY A 38 -14.95 -0.22 48.68
CA GLY A 38 -14.26 -0.71 47.48
C GLY A 38 -14.07 0.35 46.39
N VAL A 39 -14.77 1.48 46.49
CA VAL A 39 -14.85 2.50 45.43
C VAL A 39 -13.48 3.10 45.11
N PHE A 40 -12.63 3.34 46.11
CA PHE A 40 -11.30 3.92 45.88
C PHE A 40 -10.33 2.93 45.23
N VAL A 41 -10.40 1.66 45.60
CA VAL A 41 -9.53 0.61 45.03
C VAL A 41 -9.91 0.34 43.57
N LEU A 42 -11.20 0.29 43.26
CA LEU A 42 -11.70 0.05 41.91
C LEU A 42 -11.56 1.28 40.98
N MET A 43 -11.68 2.50 41.52
CA MET A 43 -11.36 3.73 40.79
C MET A 43 -9.87 3.82 40.47
N GLY A 44 -8.99 3.51 41.44
CA GLY A 44 -7.56 3.42 41.19
C GLY A 44 -7.23 2.36 40.12
N ALA A 45 -7.85 1.17 40.22
CA ALA A 45 -7.64 0.10 39.27
C ALA A 45 -8.14 0.44 37.86
N THR A 46 -9.26 1.16 37.71
CA THR A 46 -9.77 1.58 36.39
C THR A 46 -8.93 2.70 35.78
N VAL A 47 -8.46 3.68 36.57
CA VAL A 47 -7.55 4.72 36.09
C VAL A 47 -6.18 4.13 35.70
N VAL A 48 -5.67 3.18 36.49
CA VAL A 48 -4.42 2.47 36.17
C VAL A 48 -4.61 1.55 34.97
N ALA A 49 -5.70 0.79 34.88
CA ALA A 49 -5.99 -0.06 33.73
C ALA A 49 -6.23 0.75 32.46
N PHE A 50 -6.92 1.89 32.54
CA PHE A 50 -7.12 2.81 31.42
C PHE A 50 -5.82 3.52 31.04
N GLY A 51 -4.99 3.91 32.00
CA GLY A 51 -3.65 4.45 31.76
C GLY A 51 -2.70 3.41 31.13
N VAL A 52 -2.77 2.15 31.56
CA VAL A 52 -2.02 1.03 30.98
C VAL A 52 -2.56 0.66 29.60
N LEU A 53 -3.87 0.71 29.38
CA LEU A 53 -4.50 0.52 28.06
C LEU A 53 -4.16 1.68 27.11
N LEU A 54 -4.14 2.93 27.58
CA LEU A 54 -3.68 4.08 26.81
C LEU A 54 -2.18 3.99 26.54
N ALA A 55 -1.39 3.51 27.50
CA ALA A 55 0.04 3.27 27.31
C ALA A 55 0.29 2.10 26.36
N ARG A 56 -0.54 1.05 26.36
CA ARG A 56 -0.44 -0.13 25.47
C ARG A 56 -1.02 0.10 24.08
N CYS A 57 -2.11 0.85 23.95
CA CYS A 57 -2.66 1.33 22.68
C CYS A 57 -1.81 2.46 22.09
N GLY A 58 -1.22 3.31 22.93
CA GLY A 58 -0.22 4.32 22.56
C GLY A 58 1.17 3.74 22.28
N GLN A 59 1.50 2.59 22.88
CA GLN A 59 2.57 1.67 22.48
C GLN A 59 2.09 0.69 21.40
N GLY A 60 1.13 1.09 20.57
CA GLY A 60 1.00 0.50 19.25
C GLY A 60 2.37 0.59 18.58
N ARG A 61 2.74 -0.43 17.80
CA ARG A 61 3.98 -0.48 16.99
C ARG A 61 4.34 0.87 16.35
N VAL A 62 3.35 1.69 16.05
CA VAL A 62 3.41 3.10 15.62
C VAL A 62 4.24 4.01 16.55
N GLY A 63 4.13 3.97 17.88
CA GLY A 63 4.87 4.89 18.77
C GLY A 63 6.35 4.55 18.93
N THR A 64 6.70 3.27 18.78
CA THR A 64 8.10 2.81 18.81
C THR A 64 8.75 2.94 17.42
N LEU A 65 7.97 2.75 16.34
CA LEU A 65 8.37 3.09 14.98
C LEU A 65 8.50 4.60 14.78
N ALA A 66 7.58 5.41 15.30
CA ALA A 66 7.62 6.88 15.22
C ALA A 66 8.84 7.48 15.93
N ARG A 67 9.32 6.88 17.03
CA ARG A 67 10.57 7.31 17.67
C ARG A 67 11.84 6.89 16.91
N ARG A 68 11.79 5.81 16.10
CA ARG A 68 12.89 5.42 15.20
C ARG A 68 12.84 6.17 13.85
N LEU A 69 11.65 6.54 13.39
CA LEU A 69 11.37 7.32 12.18
C LEU A 69 11.10 8.81 12.48
N HIS A 70 11.64 9.36 13.57
CA HIS A 70 11.23 10.69 14.07
C HIS A 70 11.60 11.87 13.13
N ALA A 71 12.25 11.59 12.00
CA ALA A 71 12.50 12.51 10.88
C ALA A 71 11.74 12.16 9.58
N SER A 72 10.86 11.15 9.61
CA SER A 72 10.33 10.47 8.41
C SER A 72 8.80 10.31 8.38
N TYR A 73 8.07 11.42 8.34
CA TYR A 73 6.70 11.40 7.84
C TYR A 73 6.43 12.65 6.98
N VAL A 74 5.69 12.46 5.88
CA VAL A 74 5.18 13.55 5.04
C VAL A 74 3.69 13.61 5.26
N VAL A 75 3.19 14.73 5.76
CA VAL A 75 1.77 14.97 6.04
C VAL A 75 1.15 15.62 4.79
N PRO A 76 -0.14 15.40 4.50
CA PRO A 76 -0.80 16.09 3.38
C PRO A 76 -0.67 17.62 3.38
N GLY A 77 -0.49 18.24 4.55
CA GLY A 77 -0.24 19.68 4.68
C GLY A 77 1.18 20.13 4.30
N ASP A 78 2.14 19.20 4.17
CA ASP A 78 3.50 19.48 3.71
C ASP A 78 3.62 19.56 2.18
N LEU A 79 2.53 19.24 1.47
CA LEU A 79 2.47 19.11 0.03
C LEU A 79 1.41 20.07 -0.54
N ASP A 80 1.74 20.75 -1.62
CA ASP A 80 0.77 21.44 -2.45
C ASP A 80 -0.16 20.43 -3.15
N ALA A 81 -1.24 20.93 -3.74
CA ALA A 81 -2.23 20.07 -4.38
C ALA A 81 -1.66 19.22 -5.54
N ALA A 82 -0.68 19.75 -6.28
CA ALA A 82 -0.11 19.06 -7.44
C ALA A 82 0.84 17.94 -7.01
N THR A 83 1.74 18.22 -6.07
CA THR A 83 2.68 17.26 -5.48
C THR A 83 1.95 16.19 -4.66
N SER A 84 0.88 16.55 -3.95
CA SER A 84 -0.01 15.59 -3.28
C SER A 84 -0.66 14.61 -4.26
N ALA A 85 -1.14 15.10 -5.41
CA ALA A 85 -1.70 14.24 -6.46
C ALA A 85 -0.66 13.28 -7.05
N LEU A 86 0.59 13.74 -7.25
CA LEU A 86 1.71 12.91 -7.70
C LEU A 86 2.07 11.82 -6.69
N LEU A 87 2.14 12.15 -5.39
CA LEU A 87 2.39 11.14 -4.35
C LEU A 87 1.27 10.10 -4.33
N GLY A 88 0.00 10.53 -4.40
CA GLY A 88 -1.13 9.62 -4.45
C GLY A 88 -1.12 8.67 -5.64
N ARG A 89 -0.61 9.11 -6.80
CA ARG A 89 -0.38 8.25 -7.98
C ARG A 89 0.64 7.15 -7.69
N ALA A 90 1.81 7.53 -7.17
CA ALA A 90 2.88 6.59 -6.80
C ALA A 90 2.38 5.55 -5.79
N GLN A 91 1.68 5.99 -4.75
CA GLN A 91 1.11 5.13 -3.71
C GLN A 91 0.12 4.11 -4.27
N ARG A 92 -0.78 4.53 -5.17
CA ARG A 92 -1.72 3.61 -5.82
C ARG A 92 -1.00 2.56 -6.66
N ALA A 93 0.01 2.97 -7.43
CA ALA A 93 0.78 2.06 -8.28
C ALA A 93 1.56 1.04 -7.44
N ILE A 94 2.28 1.49 -6.40
CA ILE A 94 3.03 0.62 -5.49
C ILE A 94 2.10 -0.34 -4.76
N LYS A 95 0.97 0.15 -4.24
CA LYS A 95 -0.03 -0.70 -3.61
C LYS A 95 -0.55 -1.77 -4.56
N ALA A 96 -0.85 -1.41 -5.81
CA ALA A 96 -1.31 -2.37 -6.81
C ALA A 96 -0.30 -3.51 -7.01
N VAL A 97 0.99 -3.20 -7.10
CA VAL A 97 2.06 -4.21 -7.21
C VAL A 97 2.12 -5.10 -5.98
N LEU A 98 2.18 -4.51 -4.78
CA LEU A 98 2.35 -5.25 -3.51
C LEU A 98 1.13 -6.12 -3.16
N THR A 99 -0.05 -5.79 -3.70
CA THR A 99 -1.28 -6.55 -3.45
C THR A 99 -1.64 -7.57 -4.53
N ALA A 100 -0.92 -7.58 -5.65
CA ALA A 100 -1.15 -8.53 -6.75
C ALA A 100 -0.84 -9.96 -6.30
N GLU A 101 -1.59 -10.93 -6.80
CA GLU A 101 -1.42 -12.35 -6.48
C GLU A 101 -0.10 -12.89 -7.05
N VAL A 102 0.29 -12.45 -8.24
CA VAL A 102 1.63 -12.74 -8.81
C VAL A 102 2.80 -12.30 -7.92
N THR A 103 2.61 -11.26 -7.08
CA THR A 103 3.61 -10.76 -6.11
C THR A 103 3.44 -11.39 -4.72
N ARG A 104 2.41 -12.20 -4.49
CA ARG A 104 2.29 -13.01 -3.26
C ARG A 104 2.75 -14.44 -3.48
N ASP A 105 2.61 -14.93 -4.71
CA ASP A 105 2.96 -16.27 -5.14
C ASP A 105 4.47 -16.42 -5.47
N GLY A 106 5.30 -15.41 -5.23
CA GLY A 106 6.75 -15.49 -5.45
C GLY A 106 7.21 -15.28 -6.89
N LEU A 107 6.28 -14.99 -7.82
CA LEU A 107 6.59 -14.98 -9.26
C LEU A 107 7.36 -13.73 -9.69
N LEU A 108 7.33 -12.66 -8.89
CA LEU A 108 7.95 -11.37 -9.17
C LEU A 108 8.92 -10.97 -8.04
N ASP A 109 9.95 -11.79 -7.78
CA ASP A 109 11.03 -11.50 -6.80
C ASP A 109 10.52 -10.79 -5.51
N ASP A 110 9.54 -11.40 -4.85
CA ASP A 110 8.68 -10.79 -3.81
C ASP A 110 9.45 -10.08 -2.69
N LEU A 111 10.56 -10.67 -2.22
CA LEU A 111 11.37 -10.10 -1.13
C LEU A 111 12.01 -8.76 -1.51
N ARG A 112 12.43 -8.61 -2.77
CA ARG A 112 13.09 -7.39 -3.23
C ARG A 112 12.05 -6.29 -3.48
N ASN A 113 10.89 -6.64 -4.04
CA ASN A 113 9.80 -5.70 -4.27
C ASN A 113 9.17 -5.17 -2.98
N ALA A 114 8.99 -6.04 -1.98
CA ALA A 114 8.41 -5.66 -0.69
C ALA A 114 9.28 -4.67 0.11
N VAL A 115 10.58 -4.61 -0.15
CA VAL A 115 11.52 -3.71 0.54
C VAL A 115 11.85 -2.48 -0.30
N MET A 116 12.08 -2.65 -1.61
CA MET A 116 12.53 -1.57 -2.47
C MET A 116 11.41 -0.59 -2.83
N LEU A 117 10.20 -1.07 -3.14
CA LEU A 117 9.11 -0.17 -3.51
C LEU A 117 8.71 0.80 -2.38
N PRO A 118 8.61 0.38 -1.11
CA PRO A 118 8.40 1.32 0.00
C PRO A 118 9.55 2.33 0.18
N ALA A 119 10.80 1.93 -0.06
CA ALA A 119 11.93 2.86 -0.03
C ALA A 119 11.84 3.90 -1.16
N GLN A 120 11.45 3.47 -2.36
CA GLN A 120 11.20 4.37 -3.50
C GLN A 120 10.04 5.33 -3.23
N GLU A 121 8.96 4.86 -2.59
CA GLU A 121 7.84 5.70 -2.16
C GLU A 121 8.32 6.81 -1.22
N TRP A 122 9.17 6.45 -0.26
CA TRP A 122 9.71 7.39 0.71
C TRP A 122 10.58 8.47 0.05
N ASP A 123 11.50 8.09 -0.84
CA ASP A 123 12.33 9.05 -1.57
C ASP A 123 11.50 10.00 -2.43
N ILE A 124 10.46 9.48 -3.09
CA ILE A 124 9.52 10.28 -3.88
C ILE A 124 8.79 11.28 -2.96
N ALA A 125 8.29 10.82 -1.81
CA ALA A 125 7.59 11.67 -0.85
C ALA A 125 8.49 12.82 -0.34
N GLN A 126 9.76 12.52 -0.01
CA GLN A 126 10.73 13.54 0.41
C GLN A 126 11.03 14.53 -0.70
N THR A 127 11.25 14.06 -1.92
CA THR A 127 11.52 14.91 -3.08
C THR A 127 10.33 15.84 -3.37
N LEU A 128 9.10 15.31 -3.32
CA LEU A 128 7.88 16.09 -3.54
C LEU A 128 7.65 17.13 -2.42
N ARG A 129 7.95 16.80 -1.17
CA ARG A 129 7.91 17.75 -0.05
C ARG A 129 8.89 18.91 -0.25
N GLU A 130 10.11 18.61 -0.69
CA GLU A 130 11.12 19.62 -0.99
C GLU A 130 10.67 20.53 -2.16
N ILE A 131 10.15 19.94 -3.24
CA ILE A 131 9.57 20.67 -4.37
C ILE A 131 8.44 21.59 -3.91
N SER A 132 7.51 21.09 -3.09
CA SER A 132 6.39 21.87 -2.58
C SER A 132 6.87 23.06 -1.73
N ARG A 133 7.83 22.83 -0.83
CA ARG A 133 8.43 23.88 0.01
C ARG A 133 9.08 24.97 -0.84
N LEU A 134 9.95 24.58 -1.78
CA LEU A 134 10.67 25.53 -2.64
C LEU A 134 9.72 26.29 -3.58
N SER A 135 8.65 25.64 -4.05
CA SER A 135 7.60 26.27 -4.86
C SER A 135 6.88 27.37 -4.09
N GLU A 136 6.57 27.11 -2.82
CA GLU A 136 5.88 28.04 -1.92
C GLU A 136 6.78 29.23 -1.53
N GLU A 137 8.05 28.99 -1.24
CA GLU A 137 9.05 30.05 -1.04
C GLU A 137 9.16 30.94 -2.28
N GLN A 138 9.21 30.33 -3.48
CA GLN A 138 9.27 31.07 -4.74
C GLN A 138 8.00 31.90 -4.98
N ARG A 139 6.83 31.35 -4.66
CA ARG A 139 5.55 32.05 -4.75
C ARG A 139 5.51 33.25 -3.82
N THR A 140 5.96 33.09 -2.58
CA THR A 140 6.00 34.16 -1.57
C THR A 140 6.98 35.26 -1.96
N ALA A 141 8.17 34.91 -2.43
CA ALA A 141 9.17 35.87 -2.89
C ALA A 141 8.68 36.69 -4.11
N ARG A 142 7.95 36.07 -5.06
CA ARG A 142 7.31 36.80 -6.17
C ARG A 142 6.24 37.77 -5.67
N GLN A 143 5.46 37.39 -4.65
CA GLN A 143 4.43 38.25 -4.07
C GLN A 143 5.02 39.44 -3.29
N ALA A 144 6.22 39.29 -2.72
CA ALA A 144 6.90 40.33 -1.95
C ALA A 144 7.49 41.48 -2.79
N GLY A 145 7.66 41.32 -4.11
CA GLY A 145 8.08 42.41 -4.99
C GLY A 145 8.44 41.97 -6.42
N HIS A 146 8.19 42.83 -7.40
CA HIS A 146 8.48 42.59 -8.82
C HIS A 146 9.60 43.52 -9.30
N ASN A 147 10.85 43.18 -8.96
CA ASN A 147 12.03 43.90 -9.46
C ASN A 147 12.69 43.09 -10.58
N ALA A 148 13.16 43.76 -11.64
CA ALA A 148 13.80 43.09 -12.79
C ALA A 148 15.03 42.25 -12.37
N ASP A 149 15.79 42.72 -11.39
CA ASP A 149 16.94 41.99 -10.82
C ASP A 149 16.52 40.70 -10.10
N LEU A 150 15.35 40.69 -9.44
CA LEU A 150 14.79 39.50 -8.80
C LEU A 150 14.39 38.45 -9.85
N ALA A 151 13.81 38.89 -10.98
CA ALA A 151 13.44 37.98 -12.07
C ALA A 151 14.67 37.26 -12.67
N GLN A 152 15.81 37.96 -12.79
CA GLN A 152 17.05 37.37 -13.29
C GLN A 152 17.61 36.29 -12.36
N VAL A 153 17.52 36.49 -11.04
CA VAL A 153 17.96 35.51 -10.02
C VAL A 153 17.01 34.32 -9.92
N MET A 154 15.70 34.53 -10.10
CA MET A 154 14.70 33.46 -9.97
C MET A 154 14.58 32.53 -11.19
N GLY A 155 15.05 32.96 -12.36
CA GLY A 155 14.99 32.16 -13.60
C GLY A 155 15.64 30.78 -13.47
N PRO A 156 16.91 30.68 -13.03
CA PRO A 156 17.58 29.40 -12.80
C PRO A 156 16.87 28.51 -11.76
N GLN A 157 16.35 29.10 -10.68
CA GLN A 157 15.64 28.35 -9.63
C GLN A 157 14.33 27.75 -10.16
N ALA A 158 13.56 28.52 -10.93
CA ALA A 158 12.34 28.02 -11.58
C ALA A 158 12.65 26.86 -12.55
N LYS A 159 13.76 26.95 -13.28
CA LYS A 159 14.20 25.88 -14.19
C LYS A 159 14.62 24.63 -13.42
N ALA A 160 15.39 24.78 -12.34
CA ALA A 160 15.79 23.65 -11.49
C ALA A 160 14.59 22.93 -10.89
N LEU A 161 13.63 23.69 -10.36
CA LEU A 161 12.37 23.15 -9.82
C LEU A 161 11.57 22.39 -10.88
N LYS A 162 11.44 22.97 -12.09
CA LYS A 162 10.76 22.31 -13.21
C LYS A 162 11.43 20.98 -13.60
N LEU A 163 12.76 20.95 -13.64
CA LEU A 163 13.53 19.74 -13.95
C LEU A 163 13.38 18.68 -12.86
N ALA A 164 13.43 19.08 -11.58
CA ALA A 164 13.19 18.18 -10.45
C ALA A 164 11.78 17.56 -10.51
N THR A 165 10.75 18.39 -10.76
CA THR A 165 9.36 17.92 -10.91
C THR A 165 9.21 16.97 -12.11
N ALA A 166 9.85 17.26 -13.24
CA ALA A 166 9.81 16.38 -14.40
C ALA A 166 10.47 15.01 -14.10
N SER A 167 11.65 15.02 -13.46
CA SER A 167 12.38 13.80 -13.12
C SER A 167 11.60 12.91 -12.14
N VAL A 168 11.01 13.48 -11.08
CA VAL A 168 10.20 12.68 -10.14
C VAL A 168 8.93 12.16 -10.82
N THR A 169 8.32 12.93 -11.73
CA THR A 169 7.14 12.50 -12.49
C THR A 169 7.48 11.31 -13.39
N GLU A 170 8.62 11.34 -14.09
CA GLU A 170 9.08 10.22 -14.92
C GLU A 170 9.30 8.94 -14.10
N ARG A 171 9.88 9.06 -12.90
CA ARG A 171 10.04 7.94 -11.96
C ARG A 171 8.68 7.37 -11.53
N ILE A 172 7.70 8.22 -11.24
CA ILE A 172 6.32 7.78 -10.91
C ILE A 172 5.69 7.06 -12.10
N GLU A 173 5.81 7.58 -13.31
CA GLU A 173 5.28 6.96 -14.52
C GLU A 173 5.94 5.61 -14.83
N ALA A 174 7.22 5.44 -14.50
CA ALA A 174 7.91 4.16 -14.59
C ALA A 174 7.31 3.13 -13.61
N ILE A 175 7.02 3.55 -12.37
CA ILE A 175 6.34 2.71 -11.36
C ILE A 175 4.91 2.36 -11.81
N GLU A 176 4.17 3.31 -12.38
CA GLU A 176 2.82 3.07 -12.92
C GLU A 176 2.85 2.07 -14.08
N ARG A 177 3.78 2.21 -15.02
CA ARG A 177 3.96 1.23 -16.11
C ARG A 177 4.29 -0.16 -15.58
N TYR A 178 5.11 -0.25 -14.54
CA TYR A 178 5.38 -1.52 -13.89
C TYR A 178 4.12 -2.11 -13.24
N ALA A 179 3.34 -1.30 -12.51
CA ALA A 179 2.08 -1.73 -11.92
C ALA A 179 1.09 -2.27 -12.96
N GLU A 180 0.99 -1.65 -14.14
CA GLU A 180 0.16 -2.16 -15.24
C GLU A 180 0.65 -3.50 -15.79
N GLN A 181 1.97 -3.71 -15.87
CA GLN A 181 2.53 -5.01 -16.27
C GLN A 181 2.25 -6.09 -15.22
N VAL A 182 2.36 -5.75 -13.92
CA VAL A 182 2.01 -6.68 -12.83
C VAL A 182 0.54 -7.05 -12.90
N LYS A 183 -0.38 -6.09 -13.13
CA LYS A 183 -1.81 -6.38 -13.35
C LYS A 183 -2.07 -7.27 -14.57
N ALA A 184 -1.29 -7.13 -15.64
CA ALA A 184 -1.40 -8.00 -16.80
C ALA A 184 -0.92 -9.43 -16.48
N ALA A 185 0.16 -9.58 -15.72
CA ALA A 185 0.61 -10.87 -15.21
C ALA A 185 -0.43 -11.50 -14.28
N ASP A 186 -1.05 -10.71 -13.39
CA ASP A 186 -2.10 -11.16 -12.47
C ASP A 186 -3.32 -11.73 -13.19
N ARG A 187 -3.77 -11.04 -14.25
CA ARG A 187 -4.84 -11.53 -15.12
C ARG A 187 -4.47 -12.83 -15.83
N ALA A 188 -3.25 -12.94 -16.34
CA ALA A 188 -2.78 -14.16 -16.98
C ALA A 188 -2.69 -15.32 -15.98
N LEU A 189 -2.30 -15.05 -14.73
CA LEU A 189 -2.24 -16.04 -13.66
C LEU A 189 -3.64 -16.57 -13.33
N LEU A 190 -4.61 -15.67 -13.20
CA LEU A 190 -6.00 -16.05 -12.94
C LEU A 190 -6.57 -16.90 -14.09
N GLN A 191 -6.28 -16.54 -15.34
CA GLN A 191 -6.72 -17.30 -16.51
C GLN A 191 -6.11 -18.71 -16.52
N TRP A 192 -4.80 -18.81 -16.31
CA TRP A 192 -4.10 -20.09 -16.20
C TRP A 192 -4.66 -20.97 -15.06
N LYS A 193 -4.83 -20.42 -13.85
CA LYS A 193 -5.44 -21.14 -12.71
C LYS A 193 -6.87 -21.60 -13.00
N THR A 194 -7.59 -20.91 -13.88
CA THR A 194 -8.96 -21.27 -14.26
C THR A 194 -8.98 -22.40 -15.28
N LEU A 195 -8.13 -22.32 -16.32
CA LEU A 195 -8.01 -23.40 -17.31
C LEU A 195 -7.45 -24.68 -16.69
N GLN A 196 -6.47 -24.57 -15.79
CA GLN A 196 -5.93 -25.75 -15.13
C GLN A 196 -6.98 -26.48 -14.29
N ARG A 197 -7.80 -25.74 -13.53
CA ARG A 197 -8.94 -26.35 -12.80
C ARG A 197 -9.95 -27.02 -13.73
N LEU A 198 -10.13 -26.51 -14.95
CA LEU A 198 -11.04 -27.12 -15.92
C LEU A 198 -10.42 -28.38 -16.53
N ALA A 199 -9.13 -28.34 -16.87
CA ALA A 199 -8.38 -29.51 -17.35
C ALA A 199 -8.36 -30.64 -16.30
N ASP A 200 -8.05 -30.32 -15.04
CA ASP A 200 -8.02 -31.30 -13.94
C ASP A 200 -9.39 -31.98 -13.74
N ASN A 201 -10.49 -31.22 -13.88
CA ASN A 201 -11.84 -31.79 -13.82
C ASN A 201 -12.15 -32.65 -15.05
N ASN A 202 -11.69 -32.25 -16.23
CA ASN A 202 -11.89 -33.00 -17.46
C ASN A 202 -11.10 -34.29 -17.50
N ASP A 203 -9.92 -34.37 -16.89
CA ASP A 203 -9.21 -35.64 -16.72
C ASP A 203 -10.06 -36.64 -15.91
N ALA A 204 -10.75 -36.16 -14.87
CA ALA A 204 -11.68 -36.99 -14.09
C ALA A 204 -12.90 -37.43 -14.91
N TYR A 205 -13.44 -36.57 -15.77
CA TYR A 205 -14.50 -36.93 -16.73
C TYR A 205 -13.99 -37.90 -17.80
N GLY A 206 -12.78 -37.71 -18.29
CA GLY A 206 -12.09 -38.59 -19.24
C GLY A 206 -11.86 -39.97 -18.66
N GLU A 207 -11.45 -40.08 -17.39
CA GLU A 207 -11.31 -41.36 -16.70
C GLU A 207 -12.67 -42.06 -16.51
N LEU A 208 -13.71 -41.30 -16.17
CA LEU A 208 -15.09 -41.83 -16.09
C LEU A 208 -15.55 -42.34 -17.47
N LEU A 209 -15.29 -41.59 -18.53
CA LEU A 209 -15.64 -41.93 -19.92
C LEU A 209 -14.84 -43.13 -20.41
N ALA A 210 -13.54 -43.20 -20.18
CA ALA A 210 -12.70 -44.34 -20.56
C ALA A 210 -13.16 -45.65 -19.89
N ARG A 211 -13.75 -45.56 -18.70
CA ARG A 211 -14.38 -46.70 -18.00
C ARG A 211 -15.78 -47.03 -18.52
N THR A 212 -16.46 -46.14 -19.24
CA THR A 212 -17.86 -46.30 -19.67
C THR A 212 -18.06 -46.40 -21.20
N VAL A 213 -17.16 -45.88 -22.02
CA VAL A 213 -17.24 -45.83 -23.49
C VAL A 213 -15.84 -45.97 -24.11
N ARG A 214 -15.69 -46.81 -25.14
CA ARG A 214 -14.48 -46.88 -25.99
C ARG A 214 -14.66 -45.93 -27.19
N ASP A 215 -14.30 -44.65 -27.08
CA ASP A 215 -14.36 -43.75 -28.26
C ASP A 215 -13.19 -42.75 -28.35
N GLU A 216 -12.69 -42.56 -29.57
CA GLU A 216 -11.58 -41.67 -29.95
C GLU A 216 -11.97 -40.17 -29.95
N LEU A 217 -13.25 -39.85 -30.08
CA LEU A 217 -13.73 -38.46 -30.16
C LEU A 217 -13.54 -37.70 -28.83
N ALA A 218 -13.67 -38.41 -27.70
CA ALA A 218 -13.44 -37.85 -26.37
C ALA A 218 -11.96 -37.52 -26.11
N ILE A 219 -11.03 -38.24 -26.74
CA ILE A 219 -9.59 -38.01 -26.61
C ILE A 219 -9.20 -36.70 -27.32
N ALA A 220 -9.75 -36.44 -28.51
CA ALA A 220 -9.47 -35.23 -29.26
C ALA A 220 -9.93 -33.93 -28.55
N GLU A 221 -11.04 -33.98 -27.82
CA GLU A 221 -11.54 -32.82 -27.05
C GLU A 221 -10.65 -32.54 -25.82
N ILE A 222 -10.16 -33.58 -25.14
CA ILE A 222 -9.23 -33.47 -24.01
C ILE A 222 -7.86 -32.91 -24.48
N ASP A 223 -7.35 -33.39 -25.61
CA ASP A 223 -6.10 -32.91 -26.19
C ASP A 223 -6.16 -31.42 -26.56
N GLY A 224 -7.28 -30.97 -27.15
CA GLY A 224 -7.49 -29.56 -27.52
C GLY A 224 -7.46 -28.61 -26.31
N LEU A 225 -8.04 -29.03 -25.18
CA LEU A 225 -8.02 -28.24 -23.95
C LEU A 225 -6.65 -28.22 -23.28
N THR A 226 -5.91 -29.33 -23.37
CA THR A 226 -4.53 -29.40 -22.89
C THR A 226 -3.63 -28.45 -23.69
N ASP A 227 -3.82 -28.37 -25.00
CA ASP A 227 -3.10 -27.41 -25.87
C ASP A 227 -3.44 -25.96 -25.55
N GLU A 228 -4.72 -25.64 -25.27
CA GLU A 228 -5.12 -24.30 -24.83
C GLU A 228 -4.47 -23.93 -23.49
N ALA A 229 -4.44 -24.85 -22.53
CA ALA A 229 -3.79 -24.64 -21.24
C ALA A 229 -2.28 -24.33 -21.40
N ARG A 230 -1.58 -25.06 -22.28
CA ARG A 230 -0.16 -24.78 -22.60
C ARG A 230 0.04 -23.40 -23.20
N GLN A 231 -0.81 -22.98 -24.14
CA GLN A 231 -0.70 -21.65 -24.76
C GLN A 231 -0.87 -20.52 -23.72
N VAL A 232 -1.79 -20.69 -22.76
CA VAL A 232 -2.00 -19.71 -21.69
C VAL A 232 -0.87 -19.72 -20.67
N GLU A 233 -0.28 -20.87 -20.34
CA GLU A 233 0.92 -20.97 -19.50
C GLU A 233 2.10 -20.21 -20.13
N GLU A 234 2.34 -20.36 -21.43
CA GLU A 234 3.37 -19.61 -22.13
C GLU A 234 3.11 -18.10 -22.11
N ALA A 235 1.84 -17.69 -22.27
CA ALA A 235 1.46 -16.29 -22.17
C ALA A 235 1.70 -15.72 -20.76
N LEU A 236 1.37 -16.49 -19.71
CA LEU A 236 1.69 -16.15 -18.32
C LEU A 236 3.20 -16.00 -18.12
N ARG A 237 3.99 -16.98 -18.56
CA ARG A 237 5.45 -16.95 -18.43
C ARG A 237 6.05 -15.71 -19.11
N ARG A 238 5.59 -15.38 -20.32
CA ARG A 238 6.01 -14.15 -21.04
C ARG A 238 5.62 -12.89 -20.28
N SER A 239 4.43 -12.84 -19.69
CA SER A 239 3.94 -11.69 -18.93
C SER A 239 4.73 -11.46 -17.63
N VAL A 240 4.96 -12.53 -16.86
CA VAL A 240 5.77 -12.51 -15.63
C VAL A 240 7.20 -12.08 -15.94
N GLU A 241 7.83 -12.65 -16.98
CA GLU A 241 9.20 -12.31 -17.37
C GLU A 241 9.32 -10.83 -17.81
N LYS A 242 8.33 -10.30 -18.52
CA LYS A 242 8.28 -8.88 -18.89
C LYS A 242 8.19 -7.98 -17.65
N ALA A 243 7.30 -8.32 -16.71
CA ALA A 243 7.16 -7.59 -15.46
C ALA A 243 8.46 -7.64 -14.64
N ARG A 244 9.09 -8.81 -14.51
CA ARG A 244 10.37 -8.97 -13.79
C ARG A 244 11.47 -8.09 -14.38
N ARG A 245 11.64 -8.09 -15.71
CA ARG A 245 12.62 -7.24 -16.40
C ARG A 245 12.39 -5.75 -16.12
N THR A 246 11.15 -5.27 -16.18
CA THR A 246 10.85 -3.87 -15.86
C THR A 246 11.12 -3.55 -14.38
N GLY A 247 10.73 -4.45 -13.47
CA GLY A 247 11.01 -4.30 -12.04
C GLY A 247 12.50 -4.13 -11.74
N LEU A 248 13.37 -4.87 -12.44
CA LEU A 248 14.82 -4.73 -12.32
C LEU A 248 15.33 -3.34 -12.74
N THR A 249 14.72 -2.71 -13.75
CA THR A 249 15.11 -1.36 -14.20
C THR A 249 14.68 -0.23 -13.25
N LEU A 250 13.70 -0.49 -12.38
CA LEU A 250 13.26 0.48 -11.37
C LEU A 250 14.18 0.54 -10.14
N LEU A 251 15.16 -0.35 -10.05
CA LEU A 251 16.10 -0.41 -8.95
C LEU A 251 17.23 0.61 -9.15
N PRO A 252 17.60 1.39 -8.12
CA PRO A 252 18.79 2.22 -8.19
C PRO A 252 20.02 1.30 -8.15
N GLY A 253 20.62 1.10 -9.33
CA GLY A 253 21.86 0.34 -9.52
C GLY A 253 22.58 0.62 -10.85
N GLY A 254 22.20 1.68 -11.57
CA GLY A 254 22.71 2.00 -12.91
C GLY A 254 23.57 3.26 -13.02
N LEU A 255 24.09 3.81 -11.92
CA LEU A 255 24.93 5.03 -11.93
C LEU A 255 26.28 4.83 -11.24
N ALA A 256 26.93 3.68 -11.45
CA ALA A 256 28.31 3.47 -11.00
C ALA A 256 29.31 3.19 -12.14
N GLU A 257 28.88 3.12 -13.40
CA GLU A 257 29.82 3.02 -14.54
C GLU A 257 29.34 3.85 -15.74
N ALA A 258 29.73 5.12 -15.77
CA ALA A 258 30.03 5.89 -16.99
C ALA A 258 30.47 7.31 -16.61
N GLY A 259 31.78 7.60 -16.73
CA GLY A 259 32.34 8.95 -16.79
C GLY A 259 33.25 9.32 -15.64
#